data_AF-A0A975Q3T2-F1
#
_entry.id   AF-A0A975Q3T2-F1
#
_cell.length_a   1.000
_cell.length_b   1.000
_cell.length_c   1.000
_cell.angle_alpha   90.00
_cell.angle_beta   90.00
_cell.angle_gamma   90.00
#
_symmetry.space_group_name_H-M   'P 1'
#
loop_
_entity.id
_entity.type
_entity.pdbx_description
1 polymer ?
#
loop_
_entity_poly.entity_id
_entity_poly.type
_entity_poly.pdbx_seq_one_letter_code
_entity_poly.pdbx_strand_id
1 'polypeptide(L)' 'MDSRTDIDTDRIDEAVLALLWLNLSTTGTAWKGFDWSAMDRLHERGLISDPARKAKSVHLPDAGMAEAERLFNALFARS' A
#
# COMPACT_ATOMS: atom_id res chain seq x y z
N MET A 1 -17.29 -16.86 17.66
CA MET A 1 -17.47 -15.70 16.76
C MET A 1 -16.08 -15.19 16.45
N ASP A 2 -15.67 -15.25 15.19
CA ASP A 2 -14.29 -14.96 14.79
C ASP A 2 -14.05 -13.45 14.87
N SER A 3 -13.23 -12.98 15.82
CA SER A 3 -12.95 -11.56 16.07
C SER A 3 -12.31 -10.81 14.89
N ARG A 4 -12.00 -11.52 13.79
CA ARG A 4 -11.53 -10.97 12.51
C ARG A 4 -12.63 -10.39 11.62
N THR A 5 -13.91 -10.51 11.99
CA THR A 5 -15.03 -10.00 11.17
C THR A 5 -15.30 -8.51 11.28
N ASP A 6 -14.65 -7.81 12.22
CA ASP A 6 -14.80 -6.37 12.44
C ASP A 6 -13.42 -5.67 12.41
N ILE A 7 -12.64 -5.95 11.36
CA ILE A 7 -11.36 -5.28 11.12
C ILE A 7 -11.58 -4.03 10.28
N ASP A 8 -10.94 -2.93 10.67
CA ASP A 8 -10.91 -1.70 9.88
C ASP A 8 -9.94 -1.90 8.70
N THR A 9 -10.48 -2.31 7.56
CA THR A 9 -9.71 -2.55 6.35
C THR A 9 -9.10 -1.28 5.77
N ASP A 10 -9.72 -0.12 6.00
CA ASP A 10 -9.20 1.15 5.50
C ASP A 10 -7.90 1.50 6.20
N ARG A 11 -7.81 1.27 7.52
CA ARG A 11 -6.57 1.43 8.29
C ARG A 11 -5.48 0.46 7.86
N ILE A 12 -5.85 -0.77 7.52
CA ILE A 12 -4.91 -1.76 6.99
C ILE A 12 -4.37 -1.28 5.63
N ASP A 13 -5.24 -0.80 4.74
CA ASP A 13 -4.84 -0.31 3.42
C ASP A 13 -3.94 0.91 3.53
N GLU A 14 -4.25 1.84 4.43
CA GLU A 14 -3.42 3.01 4.73
C GLU A 14 -2.01 2.59 5.19
N ALA A 15 -1.94 1.63 6.12
CA ALA A 15 -0.67 1.12 6.61
C ALA A 15 0.12 0.38 5.53
N VAL A 16 -0.54 -0.44 4.70
CA VAL A 16 0.12 -1.14 3.58
C VAL A 16 0.65 -0.14 2.56
N LEU A 17 -0.13 0.88 2.18
CA LEU A 17 0.32 1.89 1.24
C LEU A 17 1.51 2.69 1.79
N ALA A 18 1.47 3.07 3.07
CA ALA A 18 2.59 3.68 3.76
C ALA A 18 3.84 2.77 3.77
N LEU A 19 3.69 1.47 4.01
CA LEU A 19 4.83 0.55 4.00
C LEU A 19 5.40 0.29 2.60
N LEU A 20 4.61 0.49 1.53
CA LEU A 20 5.14 0.50 0.17
C LEU A 20 6.07 1.69 -0.07
N TRP A 21 5.81 2.85 0.56
CA TRP A 21 6.73 4.01 0.52
C TRP A 21 8.12 3.66 1.07
N LEU A 22 8.19 2.89 2.16
CA LEU A 22 9.45 2.51 2.82
C LEU A 22 10.43 1.80 1.89
N ASN A 23 9.95 1.08 0.88
CA ASN A 23 10.79 0.35 -0.07
C ASN A 23 10.65 0.83 -1.52
N LEU A 24 10.11 2.03 -1.72
CA LEU A 24 9.91 2.62 -3.03
C LEU A 24 11.26 2.91 -3.71
N SER A 25 11.41 2.44 -4.95
CA SER A 25 12.56 2.76 -5.79
C SER A 25 12.45 4.16 -6.39
N THR A 26 13.58 4.68 -6.90
CA THR A 26 13.62 5.94 -7.67
C THR A 26 12.76 5.93 -8.94
N THR A 27 12.31 4.75 -9.39
CA THR A 27 11.44 4.57 -10.55
C THR A 27 9.96 4.40 -10.17
N GLY A 28 9.60 4.65 -8.90
CA GLY A 28 8.22 4.55 -8.42
C GLY A 28 7.72 3.12 -8.32
N THR A 29 8.59 2.14 -8.03
CA THR A 29 8.19 0.74 -7.85
C THR A 29 8.53 0.24 -6.46
N ALA A 30 7.62 -0.51 -5.85
CA ALA A 30 7.76 -1.08 -4.52
C ALA A 30 7.63 -2.61 -4.57
N TRP A 31 8.30 -3.32 -3.68
CA TRP A 31 8.17 -4.78 -3.58
C TRP A 31 6.78 -5.17 -3.10
N LYS A 32 6.14 -6.09 -3.81
CA LYS A 32 4.87 -6.66 -3.37
C LYS A 32 5.14 -7.79 -2.37
N GLY A 33 4.32 -7.89 -1.33
CA GLY A 33 4.49 -8.88 -0.26
C GLY A 33 3.63 -8.65 0.97
N PHE A 34 2.68 -7.72 0.91
CA PHE A 34 1.69 -7.48 1.96
C PHE A 34 0.44 -8.33 1.72
N ASP A 35 -0.54 -8.21 2.63
CA ASP A 35 -1.82 -8.91 2.51
C ASP A 35 -2.45 -8.68 1.13
N TRP A 36 -2.91 -9.78 0.52
CA TRP A 36 -3.42 -9.75 -0.85
C TRP A 36 -4.67 -8.88 -0.99
N SER A 37 -5.58 -8.95 -0.01
CA SER A 37 -6.84 -8.21 -0.07
C SER A 37 -6.60 -6.71 0.04
N ALA A 38 -5.64 -6.30 0.86
CA ALA A 38 -5.23 -4.90 0.95
C ALA A 38 -4.58 -4.40 -0.35
N MET A 39 -3.69 -5.20 -0.95
CA MET A 39 -3.08 -4.84 -2.23
C MET A 39 -4.11 -4.74 -3.36
N ASP A 40 -5.13 -5.62 -3.37
CA ASP A 40 -6.21 -5.59 -4.36
C ASP A 40 -7.06 -4.31 -4.22
N ARG A 41 -7.48 -3.95 -3.01
CA ARG A 41 -8.20 -2.68 -2.76
C ARG A 41 -7.38 -1.45 -3.14
N LEU A 42 -6.07 -1.45 -2.88
CA LEU A 42 -5.19 -0.35 -3.32
C LEU A 42 -5.10 -0.26 -4.84
N HIS A 43 -5.15 -1.40 -5.55
CA HIS A 43 -5.20 -1.43 -7.00
C HIS A 43 -6.55 -0.92 -7.53
N GLU A 44 -7.67 -1.36 -6.96
CA GLU A 44 -9.01 -0.86 -7.29
C GLU A 44 -9.13 0.65 -7.11
N ARG A 45 -8.43 1.21 -6.12
CA ARG A 45 -8.33 2.66 -5.87
C ARG A 45 -7.36 3.37 -6.81
N GLY A 46 -6.65 2.66 -7.70
CA GLY A 46 -5.69 3.22 -8.64
C GLY A 46 -4.39 3.73 -8.00
N LEU A 47 -4.12 3.36 -6.75
CA LEU A 47 -2.93 3.80 -6.00
C LEU A 47 -1.71 2.93 -6.27
N ILE A 48 -1.92 1.71 -6.79
CA ILE A 48 -0.86 0.82 -7.27
C ILE A 48 -1.28 0.12 -8.56
N SER A 49 -0.30 -0.33 -9.33
CA SER A 49 -0.52 -1.24 -10.44
C SER A 49 -0.97 -2.62 -9.94
N ASP A 50 -1.71 -3.35 -10.78
CA ASP A 50 -2.18 -4.71 -10.53
C ASP A 50 -1.14 -5.62 -9.85
N PRO A 51 -1.35 -6.00 -8.57
CA PRO A 51 -0.44 -6.84 -7.80
C PRO A 51 -0.46 -8.31 -8.25
N ALA A 52 -1.45 -8.74 -9.05
CA ALA A 52 -1.58 -10.11 -9.51
C ALA A 52 -0.64 -10.48 -10.65
N ARG A 53 0.03 -9.50 -11.25
CA ARG A 53 1.02 -9.73 -12.30
C ARG A 53 2.22 -10.52 -11.81
N LYS A 54 2.90 -11.25 -12.70
CA LYS A 54 4.08 -12.08 -12.36
C LYS A 54 5.28 -11.30 -11.78
N ALA A 55 5.34 -9.98 -11.99
CA ALA A 55 6.39 -9.13 -11.45
C ALA A 55 6.40 -9.18 -9.90
N LYS A 56 7.58 -9.07 -9.30
CA LYS A 56 7.76 -9.03 -7.83
C LYS A 56 7.50 -7.64 -7.24
N SER A 57 7.19 -6.66 -8.07
CA SER A 57 6.95 -5.28 -7.67
C SER A 57 5.64 -4.77 -8.25
N VAL A 58 5.11 -3.74 -7.61
CA VAL A 58 4.02 -2.90 -8.10
C VAL A 58 4.55 -1.50 -8.38
N HIS A 59 4.01 -0.85 -9.41
CA HIS A 59 4.27 0.55 -9.69
C HIS A 59 3.24 1.43 -8.96
N LEU A 60 3.69 2.52 -8.36
CA LEU A 60 2.84 3.55 -7.81
C LEU A 60 2.80 4.70 -8.83
N PRO A 61 1.63 5.07 -9.38
CA PRO A 61 1.50 6.32 -10.13
C PRO A 61 1.70 7.52 -9.19
N ASP A 62 1.87 8.72 -9.75
CA ASP A 62 2.17 9.95 -8.98
C ASP A 62 1.22 10.17 -7.80
N ALA A 63 -0.08 9.97 -8.00
CA ALA A 63 -1.08 10.07 -6.93
C ALA A 63 -0.88 9.03 -5.82
N GLY A 64 -0.51 7.80 -6.21
CA GLY A 64 -0.19 6.72 -5.27
C GLY A 64 1.07 7.01 -4.45
N MET A 65 2.11 7.54 -5.10
CA MET A 65 3.35 7.93 -4.42
C MET A 65 3.12 9.07 -3.42
N ALA A 66 2.41 10.12 -3.82
CA ALA A 66 2.10 11.25 -2.95
C ALA A 66 1.28 10.82 -1.73
N GLU A 67 0.30 9.94 -1.91
CA GLU A 67 -0.51 9.44 -0.82
C GLU A 67 0.27 8.48 0.10
N ALA A 68 1.12 7.62 -0.47
CA ALA A 68 1.99 6.74 0.30
C ALA A 68 2.97 7.52 1.18
N GLU A 69 3.57 8.60 0.65
CA GLU A 69 4.44 9.50 1.42
C GLU A 69 3.67 10.20 2.55
N ARG A 70 2.48 10.74 2.25
CA ARG A 70 1.62 11.41 3.23
C ARG A 70 1.29 10.48 4.39
N LEU A 71 0.86 9.26 4.08
CA LEU A 71 0.50 8.25 5.07
C LEU A 71 1.71 7.76 5.85
N PHE A 72 2.86 7.56 5.20
CA PHE A 72 4.09 7.16 5.89
C PHE A 72 4.50 8.19 6.94
N ASN A 73 4.46 9.47 6.58
CA ASN A 73 4.74 10.55 7.53
C ASN A 73 3.69 10.60 8.65
N ALA A 74 2.41 10.46 8.33
CA ALA A 74 1.33 10.51 9.32
C ALA A 74 1.37 9.34 10.32
N LEU A 75 1.78 8.15 9.88
CA LEU A 75 1.74 6.93 10.70
C LEU A 75 3.07 6.63 11.42
N PHE A 76 4.22 6.99 10.82
CA PHE A 76 5.52 6.47 11.24
C PHE A 76 6.60 7.54 11.47
N ALA A 77 6.39 8.82 11.12
CA ALA A 77 7.36 9.86 11.46
C ALA A 77 7.39 10.11 12.97
N ARG A 78 8.57 10.46 13.50
CA ARG A 78 8.70 10.90 14.88
C ARG A 78 8.11 12.30 15.04
N SER A 79 7.31 12.49 16.08
CA SER A 79 6.82 13.79 16.58
C SER A 79 7.88 14.53 17.39
#